data_AF-A0A3B9L2X7-F1
#
_entry.id   AF-A0A3B9L2X7-F1
#
_cell.length_a   1.000
_cell.length_b   1.000
_cell.length_c   1.000
_cell.angle_alpha   90.00
_cell.angle_beta   90.00
_cell.angle_gamma   90.00
#
_symmetry.space_group_name_H-M   'P 1'
#
loop_
_entity.id
_entity.type
_entity.pdbx_description
1 polymer ?
#
loop_
_entity_poly.entity_id
_entity_poly.type
_entity_poly.pdbx_seq_one_letter_code
_entity_poly.pdbx_strand_id
1 'polypeptide(L)' 'MNIEELPGVGAEITGVDLRRLTEHEFENIRTAYAEHGVIFFRDQELSERDHIRFAERWAPINVNRFFA' A
#
# COMPACT_ATOMS: atom_id res chain seq x y z
N MET A 1 -6.57 4.61 10.90
CA MET A 1 -5.39 3.79 10.57
C MET A 1 -4.66 3.37 11.83
N ASN A 2 -4.31 2.09 11.95
CA ASN A 2 -3.42 1.53 12.97
C ASN A 2 -2.26 0.81 12.29
N ILE A 3 -1.07 0.81 12.90
CA ILE A 3 0.13 0.15 12.40
C ILE A 3 0.63 -0.79 13.50
N GLU A 4 0.76 -2.08 13.19
CA GLU A 4 1.22 -3.09 14.12
C GLU A 4 2.46 -3.80 13.55
N GLU A 5 3.57 -3.78 14.28
CA GLU A 5 4.78 -4.52 13.89
C GLU A 5 4.52 -6.04 13.93
N LEU A 6 5.00 -6.74 12.90
CA LEU A 6 4.87 -8.18 12.80
C LEU A 6 6.15 -8.89 13.27
N PRO A 7 6.04 -10.07 13.91
CA PRO A 7 7.20 -10.88 14.26
C PRO A 7 8.03 -11.24 13.02
N GLY A 8 9.34 -10.97 13.09
CA GLY A 8 10.28 -11.26 12.02
C GLY A 8 10.58 -10.06 11.13
N VAL A 9 9.60 -9.54 10.40
CA VAL A 9 9.78 -8.36 9.53
C VAL A 9 8.45 -7.70 9.15
N GLY A 10 8.45 -6.37 9.09
CA GLY A 10 7.37 -5.57 8.54
C GLY A 10 6.29 -5.15 9.54
N ALA A 11 5.22 -4.55 9.01
CA ALA A 11 4.07 -4.12 9.80
C ALA A 11 2.74 -4.36 9.06
N GLU A 12 1.67 -4.63 9.81
CA GLU A 12 0.32 -4.68 9.30
C GLU A 12 -0.39 -3.33 9.52
N ILE A 13 -1.04 -2.83 8.47
CA ILE A 13 -1.78 -1.57 8.50
C ILE A 13 -3.28 -1.87 8.38
N THR A 14 -4.06 -1.41 9.37
CA THR A 14 -5.51 -1.63 9.46
C THR A 14 -6.28 -0.32 9.62
N GLY A 15 -7.60 -0.37 9.45
CA GLY A 15 -8.47 0.80 9.58
C GLY A 15 -8.25 1.84 8.48
N VAL A 16 -7.99 1.36 7.26
CA VAL A 16 -7.87 2.14 6.03
C VAL A 16 -8.56 1.42 4.87
N ASP A 17 -9.06 2.17 3.90
CA ASP A 17 -9.58 1.68 2.62
C ASP A 17 -8.65 2.17 1.50
N LEU A 18 -7.90 1.25 0.88
CA LEU A 18 -6.92 1.59 -0.17
C LEU A 18 -7.55 2.30 -1.38
N ARG A 19 -8.86 2.14 -1.61
CA ARG A 19 -9.58 2.78 -2.72
C ARG A 19 -9.79 4.27 -2.51
N ARG A 20 -9.73 4.74 -1.25
CA ARG A 20 -10.17 6.08 -0.82
C ARG A 20 -9.28 6.68 0.27
N LEU A 21 -7.99 6.39 0.23
CA LEU A 21 -7.01 6.98 1.14
C LEU A 21 -6.93 8.50 0.98
N THR A 22 -7.03 9.22 2.09
CA THR A 22 -6.64 10.62 2.15
C THR A 22 -5.14 10.80 1.89
N GLU A 23 -4.69 12.02 1.61
CA GLU A 23 -3.25 12.31 1.49
C GLU A 23 -2.53 12.03 2.81
N HIS A 24 -3.11 12.41 3.95
CA HIS A 24 -2.49 12.18 5.25
C HIS A 24 -2.33 10.69 5.57
N GLU A 25 -3.33 9.85 5.28
CA GLU A 25 -3.19 8.40 5.46
C GLU A 25 -2.11 7.82 4.56
N PHE A 26 -2.01 8.28 3.32
CA PHE A 26 -0.98 7.81 2.40
C PHE A 26 0.42 8.25 2.82
N GLU A 27 0.60 9.47 3.33
CA GLU A 27 1.86 9.91 3.93
C GLU A 27 2.29 8.99 5.08
N ASN A 28 1.37 8.66 5.99
CA ASN A 28 1.68 7.78 7.10
C ASN A 28 2.01 6.34 6.62
N ILE A 29 1.34 5.86 5.57
CA ILE A 29 1.67 4.58 4.91
C ILE A 29 3.10 4.61 4.33
N ARG A 30 3.51 5.71 3.69
CA ARG A 30 4.88 5.85 3.15
C ARG A 30 5.93 5.86 4.26
N THR A 31 5.65 6.54 5.38
CA THR A 31 6.51 6.52 6.57
C THR A 31 6.63 5.11 7.14
N ALA A 32 5.51 4.41 7.33
CA ALA A 32 5.51 3.02 7.82
C ALA A 32 6.31 2.08 6.90
N TYR A 33 6.16 2.24 5.57
CA TYR A 33 6.96 1.48 4.62
C TYR A 33 8.47 1.77 4.75
N ALA A 34 8.85 3.03 4.90
CA ALA A 34 10.25 3.41 5.06
C ALA A 34 10.87 2.87 6.36
N GLU A 35 10.08 2.81 7.44
CA GLU A 35 10.52 2.33 8.77
C GLU A 35 10.58 0.79 8.85
N HIS A 36 9.58 0.10 8.30
CA HIS A 36 9.41 -1.36 8.47
C HIS A 36 9.85 -2.19 7.25
N GLY A 37 10.10 -1.54 6.10
CA GLY A 37 10.58 -2.15 4.86
C GLY A 37 9.53 -2.95 4.08
N VAL A 38 8.60 -3.62 4.77
CA VAL A 38 7.46 -4.31 4.15
C VAL A 38 6.20 -4.06 4.97
N ILE A 39 5.09 -3.79 4.28
CA ILE A 39 3.80 -3.51 4.91
C ILE A 39 2.70 -4.37 4.31
N PHE A 40 1.73 -4.74 5.15
CA PHE A 40 0.62 -5.60 4.78
C PHE A 40 -0.72 -4.86 4.97
N PHE A 41 -1.62 -5.05 4.02
CA PHE A 41 -3.02 -4.61 4.11
C PHE A 41 -3.90 -5.84 3.95
N ARG A 42 -4.64 -6.20 5.00
CA ARG A 42 -5.57 -7.34 4.96
C ARG A 42 -6.98 -6.90 4.57
N ASP A 43 -7.77 -7.88 4.14
CA ASP A 43 -9.20 -7.74 3.87
C ASP A 43 -9.57 -6.60 2.91
N GLN A 44 -8.71 -6.35 1.92
CA GLN A 44 -8.95 -5.34 0.89
C GLN A 44 -9.68 -5.96 -0.30
N GLU A 45 -10.87 -5.46 -0.60
CA GLU A 45 -11.60 -5.77 -1.83
C GLU A 45 -11.30 -4.73 -2.91
N LEU A 46 -10.37 -5.07 -3.80
CA LEU A 46 -9.88 -4.16 -4.84
C LEU A 46 -10.16 -4.73 -6.23
N SER A 47 -10.68 -3.88 -7.12
CA SER A 47 -10.65 -4.18 -8.56
C SER A 47 -9.25 -3.96 -9.13
N GLU A 48 -8.97 -4.46 -10.34
CA GLU A 48 -7.71 -4.20 -11.04
C GLU A 48 -7.41 -2.70 -11.16
N ARG A 49 -8.44 -1.89 -11.43
CA ARG A 49 -8.33 -0.43 -11.50
C ARG A 49 -7.98 0.17 -10.14
N ASP A 50 -8.45 -0.40 -9.04
CA ASP A 50 -8.12 0.10 -7.70
C ASP A 50 -6.67 -0.23 -7.34
N HIS A 51 -6.21 -1.44 -7.66
CA HIS A 51 -4.81 -1.84 -7.52
C HIS A 51 -3.88 -0.91 -8.29
N ILE A 52 -4.17 -0.64 -9.57
CA ILE A 52 -3.38 0.26 -10.42
C ILE A 52 -3.35 1.68 -9.83
N ARG A 53 -4.51 2.25 -9.48
CA ARG A 53 -4.57 3.60 -8.91
C ARG A 53 -3.79 3.72 -7.60
N PHE A 54 -3.84 2.70 -6.75
CA PHE A 54 -3.03 2.69 -5.52
C PHE A 54 -1.53 2.63 -5.83
N ALA A 55 -1.11 1.75 -6.75
CA ALA A 55 0.29 1.62 -7.16
C ALA A 55 0.86 2.91 -7.76
N GLU A 56 0.08 3.61 -8.59
CA GLU A 56 0.48 4.87 -9.23
C GLU A 56 0.75 6.01 -8.23
N ARG A 57 0.18 5.95 -7.01
CA ARG A 57 0.51 6.91 -5.95
C ARG A 57 1.94 6.77 -5.44
N TRP A 58 2.56 5.60 -5.61
CA TRP A 58 3.95 5.36 -5.21
C TRP A 58 4.93 5.84 -6.27
N ALA A 59 4.71 5.43 -7.51
CA ALA A 59 5.54 5.75 -8.66
C ALA A 59 4.83 5.33 -9.96
N PRO A 60 5.31 5.78 -11.14
CA PRO A 60 4.85 5.25 -12.42
C PRO A 60 4.99 3.72 -12.50
N ILE A 61 3.95 3.05 -12.99
CA ILE A 61 3.96 1.58 -13.15
C ILE A 61 4.96 1.18 -14.23
N ASN A 62 5.82 0.21 -13.90
CA ASN A 62 6.67 -0.45 -14.88
C ASN A 62 5.84 -1.50 -15.64
N VAL A 63 5.49 -1.21 -16.89
CA VAL A 63 4.83 -2.19 -17.77
C VAL A 63 5.92 -3.05 -18.43
N ASN A 64 5.86 -4.36 -18.19
CA ASN A 64 6.81 -5.30 -18.75
C ASN A 64 6.66 -5.36 -20.28
N ARG A 65 7.76 -5.09 -21.00
CA ARG A 65 7.83 -5.01 -22.46
C ARG A 65 7.55 -6.34 -23.19
N PHE A 66 7.55 -7.47 -22.48
CA PHE A 66 7.24 -8.78 -23.06
C PHE A 66 5.73 -9.06 -23.18
N PHE A 67 4.89 -8.28 -22.50
CA PHE A 67 3.42 -8.43 -22.51
C PHE A 67 2.71 -7.22 -23.14
N ALA A 68 3.46 -6.38 -23.86
CA ALA A 68 2.97 -5.14 -24.48
C ALA A 68 2.40 -5.38 -25.89
#